data_AF-A0A9D7IIV2-F1
#
_entry.id   AF-A0A9D7IIV2-F1
#
_cell.length_a   1.000
_cell.length_b   1.000
_cell.length_c   1.000
_cell.angle_alpha   90.00
_cell.angle_beta   90.00
_cell.angle_gamma   90.00
#
_symmetry.space_group_name_H-M   'P 1'
#
loop_
_entity.id
_entity.type
_entity.pdbx_description
1 polymer ?
#
loop_
_entity_poly.entity_id
_entity_poly.type
_entity_poly.pdbx_seq_one_letter_code
_entity_poly.pdbx_strand_id
1 'polypeptide(L)'
;MSHSAYLPYLIAILIISMVVLRFMRRKRVGSAAVRFEVLYLMVYSFLGGVLVTFFLEHQEIGWMAMLIIATFFVGFFVRTLPLFRLIKDVETKAEGRF
;
A
#
# COMPACT_ATOMS: atom_id res chain seq x y z
N MET A 1 26.33 3.12 14.11
CA MET A 1 25.65 3.81 12.98
C MET A 1 24.32 4.32 13.51
N SER A 2 23.99 5.60 13.36
CA SER A 2 22.73 6.14 13.89
C SER A 2 21.56 5.48 13.17
N HIS A 3 20.58 4.96 13.93
CA HIS A 3 19.41 4.28 13.39
C HIS A 3 18.63 5.15 12.38
N SER A 4 18.77 6.48 12.47
CA SER A 4 18.26 7.45 11.50
C SER A 4 18.73 7.22 10.05
N ALA A 5 19.85 6.52 9.84
CA ALA A 5 20.36 6.22 8.52
C ALA A 5 19.49 5.20 7.75
N TYR A 6 18.75 4.32 8.44
CA TYR A 6 17.92 3.27 7.81
C TYR A 6 16.57 3.77 7.30
N LEU A 7 16.09 4.87 7.87
CA LEU A 7 14.79 5.48 7.59
C LEU A 7 14.62 5.88 6.10
N PRO A 8 15.58 6.59 5.46
CA PRO A 8 15.48 6.88 4.03
C PRO A 8 15.51 5.63 3.15
N TYR A 9 16.21 4.56 3.54
CA TYR A 9 16.19 3.30 2.79
C TYR A 9 14.83 2.60 2.89
N LEU A 10 14.20 2.59 4.07
CA LEU A 10 12.84 2.07 4.27
C LEU A 10 11.81 2.81 3.41
N ILE A 11 11.89 4.15 3.38
CA ILE A 11 11.04 4.98 2.53
C ILE A 11 11.31 4.70 1.04
N ALA A 12 12.58 4.59 0.64
CA ALA A 12 12.95 4.27 -0.74
C ALA A 12 12.42 2.89 -1.17
N ILE A 13 12.53 1.87 -0.32
CA ILE A 13 11.98 0.53 -0.59
C ILE A 13 10.47 0.58 -0.76
N LEU A 14 9.76 1.35 0.09
CA LEU A 14 8.32 1.56 -0.04
C LEU A 14 7.97 2.24 -1.37
N ILE A 15 8.67 3.31 -1.75
CA ILE A 15 8.43 4.00 -3.03
C ILE A 15 8.71 3.10 -4.22
N ILE A 16 9.85 2.39 -4.23
CA ILE A 16 10.25 1.51 -5.33
C ILE A 16 9.22 0.37 -5.49
N SER A 17 8.84 -0.29 -4.40
CA SER A 17 7.83 -1.36 -4.44
C SER A 17 6.47 -0.84 -4.93
N MET A 18 6.03 0.35 -4.49
CA MET A 18 4.82 1.02 -5.00
C MET A 18 4.89 1.26 -6.51
N VAL A 19 6.02 1.76 -7.02
CA VAL A 19 6.21 2.08 -8.45
C VAL A 19 6.24 0.82 -9.31
N VAL A 20 7.04 -0.18 -8.91
CA VAL A 20 7.13 -1.47 -9.60
C VAL A 20 5.76 -2.12 -9.68
N LEU A 21 5.03 -2.16 -8.57
CA LEU A 21 3.71 -2.75 -8.56
C LEU A 21 2.74 -1.95 -9.45
N ARG A 22 2.80 -0.61 -9.44
CA ARG A 22 1.98 0.23 -10.32
C ARG A 22 2.24 -0.06 -11.81
N PHE A 23 3.49 -0.29 -12.21
CA PHE A 23 3.83 -0.68 -13.57
C PHE A 23 3.30 -2.07 -13.93
N MET A 24 3.43 -3.04 -13.03
CA MET A 24 2.92 -4.39 -13.24
C MET A 24 1.39 -4.46 -13.35
N ARG A 25 0.66 -3.58 -12.64
CA ARG A 25 -0.81 -3.47 -12.75
C ARG A 25 -1.27 -3.10 -14.16
N ARG A 26 -0.54 -2.24 -14.89
CA ARG A 26 -0.95 -1.73 -16.21
C ARG A 26 -1.24 -2.83 -17.24
N LYS A 27 -0.64 -4.02 -17.07
CA LYS A 27 -0.80 -5.15 -18.00
C LYS A 27 -1.90 -6.14 -17.60
N ARG A 28 -2.61 -5.93 -16.49
CA ARG A 28 -3.56 -6.92 -15.92
C ARG A 28 -5.01 -6.42 -16.01
N VAL A 29 -5.94 -7.31 -16.35
CA VAL A 29 -7.38 -7.03 -16.49
C VAL A 29 -8.18 -8.11 -15.75
N GLY A 30 -9.39 -7.78 -15.28
CA GLY A 30 -10.31 -8.73 -14.65
C GLY A 30 -9.81 -9.27 -13.30
N SER A 31 -10.02 -10.56 -13.03
CA SER A 31 -9.66 -11.19 -11.74
C SER A 31 -8.16 -11.11 -11.42
N ALA A 32 -7.29 -11.08 -12.44
CA ALA A 32 -5.86 -10.90 -12.27
C ALA A 32 -5.49 -9.48 -11.78
N ALA A 33 -6.29 -8.46 -12.12
CA ALA A 33 -6.13 -7.10 -11.62
C ALA A 33 -6.55 -6.98 -10.15
N VAL A 34 -7.63 -7.66 -9.75
CA VAL A 34 -8.10 -7.72 -8.35
C VAL A 34 -7.03 -8.37 -7.47
N ARG A 35 -6.55 -9.57 -7.82
CA ARG A 35 -5.49 -10.27 -7.06
C ARG A 35 -4.24 -9.41 -6.91
N PHE A 36 -3.92 -8.62 -7.93
CA PHE A 36 -2.77 -7.74 -7.92
C PHE A 36 -2.98 -6.51 -7.02
N GLU A 37 -4.17 -5.91 -7.00
CA GLU A 37 -4.49 -4.84 -6.06
C GLU A 37 -4.51 -5.33 -4.60
N VAL A 38 -4.95 -6.56 -4.35
CA VAL A 38 -4.83 -7.16 -3.01
C VAL A 38 -3.36 -7.29 -2.61
N LEU A 39 -2.51 -7.85 -3.50
CA LEU A 39 -1.07 -7.94 -3.24
C LEU A 39 -0.45 -6.56 -3.00
N TYR A 40 -0.88 -5.55 -3.76
CA TYR A 40 -0.45 -4.17 -3.59
C TYR A 40 -0.77 -3.63 -2.20
N LEU A 41 -2.02 -3.82 -1.76
CA LEU A 41 -2.49 -3.43 -0.43
C LEU A 41 -1.76 -4.17 0.69
N MET A 42 -1.48 -5.48 0.51
CA MET A 42 -0.71 -6.26 1.48
C MET A 42 0.72 -5.73 1.64
N VAL A 43 1.42 -5.48 0.53
CA VAL A 43 2.80 -4.94 0.56
C VAL A 43 2.81 -3.53 1.15
N TYR A 44 1.84 -2.69 0.80
CA TYR A 44 1.68 -1.36 1.39
C TYR A 44 1.49 -1.42 2.90
N SER A 45 0.56 -2.27 3.36
CA SER A 45 0.23 -2.47 4.77
C SER A 45 1.42 -2.99 5.56
N PHE A 46 2.13 -3.98 5.01
CA PHE A 46 3.32 -4.55 5.65
C PHE A 46 4.43 -3.52 5.78
N LEU A 47 4.84 -2.88 4.67
CA LEU A 47 5.95 -1.92 4.70
C LEU A 47 5.61 -0.66 5.50
N GLY A 48 4.36 -0.19 5.42
CA GLY A 48 3.92 0.92 6.25
C GLY A 48 3.83 0.56 7.72
N GLY A 49 3.38 -0.65 8.07
CA GLY A 49 3.41 -1.15 9.44
C GLY A 49 4.84 -1.19 9.99
N VAL A 50 5.79 -1.73 9.23
CA VAL A 50 7.22 -1.70 9.59
C VAL A 50 7.72 -0.28 9.79
N LEU A 51 7.32 0.66 8.93
CA LEU A 51 7.69 2.08 9.03
C LEU A 51 7.13 2.69 10.31
N VAL A 52 5.86 2.46 10.63
CA VAL A 52 5.20 2.96 11.85
C VAL A 52 5.84 2.38 13.10
N THR A 53 6.07 1.06 13.17
CA THR A 53 6.76 0.44 14.31
C THR A 53 8.16 1.00 14.48
N PHE A 54 8.91 1.20 13.39
CA PHE A 54 10.22 1.83 13.44
C PHE A 54 10.17 3.25 14.04
N PHE A 55 9.18 4.05 13.65
CA PHE A 55 8.97 5.39 14.22
C PHE A 55 8.59 5.33 15.71
N LEU A 56 7.74 4.39 16.12
CA LEU A 56 7.33 4.24 17.52
C LEU A 56 8.48 3.78 18.43
N GLU A 57 9.37 2.91 17.94
CA GLU A 57 10.47 2.36 18.73
C GLU A 57 11.72 3.26 18.76
N HIS A 58 11.97 4.06 17.72
CA HIS A 58 13.29 4.72 17.55
C HIS A 58 13.23 6.25 17.47
N GLN A 59 12.04 6.85 17.49
CA GLN A 59 11.85 8.31 17.53
C GLN A 59 10.97 8.67 18.72
N GLU A 60 11.31 9.74 19.44
CA GLU A 60 10.32 10.38 20.30
C GLU A 60 9.12 10.76 19.42
N ILE A 61 7.91 10.35 19.81
CA ILE A 61 6.69 10.52 19.02
C ILE A 61 6.39 12.01 18.87
N GLY A 62 7.04 12.65 17.90
CA GLY A 62 6.80 14.01 17.49
C GLY A 62 5.61 14.11 16.54
N TRP A 63 5.10 15.32 16.38
CA TRP A 63 4.03 15.65 15.43
C TRP A 63 4.28 15.11 14.01
N MET A 64 5.54 15.04 13.58
CA MET A 64 5.96 14.50 12.28
C MET A 64 5.62 13.01 12.13
N ALA A 65 5.81 12.19 13.18
CA ALA A 65 5.50 10.77 13.16
C ALA A 65 3.97 10.55 13.08
N MET A 66 3.19 11.34 13.82
CA MET A 66 1.72 11.32 13.71
C MET A 66 1.24 11.69 12.31
N LEU A 67 1.87 12.69 11.68
CA LEU A 67 1.56 13.10 10.30
C LEU A 67 1.83 11.98 9.29
N ILE A 68 2.95 11.26 9.45
CA ILE A 68 3.30 10.11 8.62
C ILE A 68 2.29 8.97 8.80
N ILE A 69 1.93 8.64 10.04
CA ILE A 69 0.93 7.63 10.37
C ILE A 69 -0.43 8.00 9.76
N ALA A 70 -0.88 9.24 9.96
CA ALA A 70 -2.14 9.72 9.41
C ALA A 70 -2.16 9.65 7.88
N THR A 71 -1.07 10.08 7.22
CA THR A 71 -0.92 10.01 5.76
C THR A 71 -0.96 8.57 5.27
N PHE A 72 -0.36 7.64 6.02
CA PHE A 72 -0.40 6.23 5.71
C PHE A 72 -1.82 5.64 5.78
N PHE A 73 -2.57 5.94 6.84
CA PHE A 73 -3.97 5.51 6.95
C PHE A 73 -4.85 6.09 5.84
N VAL A 74 -4.75 7.40 5.58
CA VAL A 74 -5.50 8.04 4.49
C VAL A 74 -5.13 7.40 3.14
N GLY A 75 -3.84 7.16 2.90
CA GLY A 75 -3.36 6.45 1.72
C GLY A 75 -3.96 5.04 1.60
N PHE A 76 -4.05 4.29 2.70
CA PHE A 76 -4.66 2.97 2.73
C PHE A 76 -6.14 3.01 2.30
N PHE A 77 -6.93 3.91 2.88
CA PHE A 77 -8.36 4.06 2.56
C PHE A 77 -8.58 4.47 1.10
N VAL A 78 -7.82 5.44 0.60
CA VAL A 78 -7.90 5.89 -0.80
C VAL A 78 -7.57 4.74 -1.76
N ARG A 79 -6.65 3.85 -1.38
CA ARG A 79 -6.23 2.69 -2.18
C ARG A 79 -7.20 1.52 -2.12
N THR A 80 -8.00 1.38 -1.06
CA THR A 80 -9.01 0.32 -0.95
C THR A 80 -10.22 0.58 -1.85
N LEU A 81 -10.57 1.85 -2.10
CA LEU A 81 -11.72 2.20 -2.97
C LEU A 81 -11.63 1.60 -4.40
N PRO A 82 -10.50 1.68 -5.13
CA PRO A 82 -10.32 0.99 -6.41
C PRO A 82 -10.52 -0.53 -6.34
N LEU A 83 -10.15 -1.17 -5.22
CA LEU A 83 -10.27 -2.61 -5.06
C LEU A 83 -11.75 -3.02 -5.04
N PHE A 84 -12.58 -2.31 -4.27
CA PHE A 84 -14.03 -2.56 -4.23
C PHE A 84 -14.69 -2.41 -5.61
N ARG A 85 -14.28 -1.38 -6.38
CA ARG A 85 -14.78 -1.20 -7.76
C ARG A 85 -14.40 -2.37 -8.66
N LEU A 86 -13.14 -2.81 -8.61
CA LEU A 86 -12.67 -3.94 -9.41
C LEU A 86 -13.35 -5.26 -9.04
N ILE A 87 -13.60 -5.49 -7.75
CA ILE A 87 -14.33 -6.68 -7.28
C ILE A 87 -15.74 -6.68 -7.85
N LYS A 88 -16.46 -5.55 -7.72
CA LYS A 88 -17.82 -5.39 -8.24
C LYS A 88 -17.88 -5.57 -9.77
N ASP A 89 -16.91 -5.05 -10.50
CA ASP A 89 -16.84 -5.22 -11.97
C ASP A 89 -16.61 -6.68 -12.38
N VAL A 90 -15.84 -7.45 -11.60
CA VAL A 90 -15.61 -8.88 -11.85
C VAL A 90 -16.87 -9.69 -11.51
N GLU A 91 -17.55 -9.37 -10.41
CA GLU A 91 -18.78 -10.03 -9.97
C GLU A 91 -19.93 -9.81 -10.96
N THR A 92 -20.16 -8.56 -11.39
CA THR A 92 -21.19 -8.20 -12.38
C THR A 92 -20.97 -8.92 -13.73
N LYS A 93 -19.70 -9.12 -14.15
CA LYS A 93 -19.36 -9.87 -15.37
C LYS A 93 -19.53 -11.39 -15.22
N ALA A 94 -19.48 -11.91 -14.00
CA ALA A 94 -19.73 -13.32 -13.73
C ALA A 94 -21.24 -13.62 -13.71
N GLU A 95 -22.05 -12.70 -13.18
CA GLU A 95 -23.51 -12.83 -13.15
C GLU A 95 -24.14 -12.75 -14.55
N GLY A 96 -23.68 -11.85 -15.42
CA GLY A 96 -24.20 -11.73 -16.80
C GLY A 96 -23.84 -12.89 -17.75
N ARG A 97 -23.22 -13.97 -17.25
CA ARG A 97 -22.88 -15.18 -18.01
C ARG A 97 -23.77 -16.39 -17.69
N PHE A 98 -24.78 -16.21 -16.83
CA PHE A 98 -25.80 -17.21 -16.53
C PHE A 98 -27.14 -16.81 -17.14
#